data_AF-A0A7V4WW94-F1
#
_entry.id   AF-A0A7V4WW94-F1
#
_cell.length_a   1.000
_cell.length_b   1.000
_cell.length_c   1.000
_cell.angle_alpha   90.00
_cell.angle_beta   90.00
_cell.angle_gamma   90.00
#
_symmetry.space_group_name_H-M   'P 1'
#
loop_
_entity.id
_entity.type
_entity.pdbx_description
1 polymer ?
#
loop_
_entity_poly.entity_id
_entity_poly.type
_entity_poly.pdbx_seq_one_letter_code
_entity_poly.pdbx_strand_id
1 'polypeptide(L)'
;MMRKSILVVFLLYFSVWAIDEIELQGQYTPNYFSELLDAEIYNKNIAYILGVGGFIFVDIKQLDSPRFISRYNPSSIYIRFYNGIAKGDLAAGAARLDGIYFISIANITDPTLISIYNGNNEESVSYESVDFSGTVAYAAVHERGLEVIDISSRAKPKSVKFISGLSNAWDVYLDGTLLYVADAGEGIKIFSVEDARNPVLLGSASTSGAAFEITVKNGMAYVSLGANGFDIIDVSDPKNPQWRANYSVGFGILQHLDVQGTTVFASTWELVVAVDVSDPDNPRLMATEDTQHRAMGIAADSNRVFVTDWFTFNTYIFKDDLQPDIHVKPGVYDFGYQGSGVTIWHKFDVFNLGDADLEISDIQLSHKAFSIQDSQLVIRPGESRPVIVSFTPTYDTYYSDNLTFITNDDDETEYFVQLIGGENGVEAGDEAADFTLTALFEDVKYTLSDFRGQVVVLAIFASW
;
A
#
# COMPACT_ATOMS: atom_id res chain seq x y z
N MET A 1 -59.55 -0.82 1.17
CA MET A 1 -58.16 -0.57 0.75
C MET A 1 -57.26 -1.48 1.56
N MET A 2 -56.74 -2.55 0.95
CA MET A 2 -55.76 -3.43 1.61
C MET A 2 -54.43 -2.70 1.67
N ARG A 3 -53.92 -2.42 2.88
CA ARG A 3 -52.55 -1.93 3.07
C ARG A 3 -51.60 -3.10 2.80
N LYS A 4 -50.77 -2.96 1.77
CA LYS A 4 -49.61 -3.84 1.57
C LYS A 4 -48.54 -3.40 2.56
N SER A 5 -48.16 -4.28 3.48
CA SER A 5 -46.98 -4.10 4.34
C SER A 5 -45.79 -4.76 3.65
N ILE A 6 -44.66 -4.05 3.60
CA ILE A 6 -43.38 -4.59 3.12
C ILE A 6 -42.76 -5.37 4.27
N LEU A 7 -42.44 -6.64 4.02
CA LEU A 7 -41.61 -7.46 4.90
C LEU A 7 -40.17 -7.28 4.43
N VAL A 8 -39.35 -6.61 5.24
CA VAL A 8 -37.90 -6.59 5.05
C VAL A 8 -37.34 -7.79 5.80
N VAL A 9 -36.91 -8.81 5.06
CA VAL A 9 -36.20 -9.96 5.62
C VAL A 9 -34.72 -9.63 5.54
N PHE A 10 -34.05 -9.47 6.68
CA PHE A 10 -32.61 -9.54 6.74
C PHE A 10 -32.22 -11.02 6.72
N LEU A 11 -31.81 -11.51 5.55
CA LEU A 11 -31.05 -12.76 5.46
C LEU A 11 -29.63 -12.44 5.92
N LEU A 12 -29.33 -12.76 7.17
CA LEU A 12 -27.95 -12.85 7.64
C LEU A 12 -27.36 -14.11 7.00
N TYR A 13 -26.70 -13.95 5.85
CA TYR A 13 -25.75 -14.96 5.37
C TYR A 13 -24.59 -14.95 6.36
N PHE A 14 -24.49 -16.02 7.15
CA PHE A 14 -23.22 -16.38 7.74
C PHE A 14 -22.44 -17.11 6.64
N SER A 15 -21.76 -16.36 5.77
CA SER A 15 -20.61 -16.95 5.09
C SER A 15 -19.62 -17.30 6.19
N VAL A 16 -19.22 -18.58 6.24
CA VAL A 16 -17.92 -18.90 6.83
C VAL A 16 -16.96 -18.11 5.95
N TRP A 17 -16.35 -17.06 6.51
CA TRP A 17 -15.34 -16.32 5.76
C TRP A 17 -14.26 -17.34 5.42
N ALA A 18 -13.97 -17.49 4.12
CA ALA A 18 -12.72 -18.10 3.68
C ALA A 18 -11.58 -17.51 4.51
N ILE A 19 -10.65 -18.36 4.94
CA ILE A 19 -9.50 -17.90 5.71
C ILE A 19 -8.47 -17.47 4.67
N ASP A 20 -8.50 -16.21 4.26
CA ASP A 20 -7.45 -15.68 3.39
C ASP A 20 -6.07 -15.83 4.08
N GLU A 21 -5.03 -16.15 3.31
CA GLU A 21 -3.65 -16.29 3.76
C GLU A 21 -3.16 -15.02 4.47
N ILE A 22 -3.74 -13.86 4.16
CA ILE A 22 -3.53 -12.60 4.89
C ILE A 22 -4.78 -12.26 5.71
N GLU A 23 -4.82 -12.72 6.97
CA GLU A 23 -5.99 -12.59 7.82
C GLU A 23 -5.95 -11.32 8.68
N LEU A 24 -6.92 -10.41 8.51
CA LEU A 24 -7.09 -9.23 9.35
C LEU A 24 -7.36 -9.64 10.81
N GLN A 25 -6.51 -9.16 11.72
CA GLN A 25 -6.64 -9.43 13.15
C GLN A 25 -7.33 -8.28 13.89
N GLY A 26 -6.92 -7.04 13.62
CA GLY A 26 -7.40 -5.88 14.36
C GLY A 26 -7.07 -4.58 13.67
N GLN A 27 -7.71 -3.52 14.16
CA GLN A 27 -7.60 -2.19 13.58
C GLN A 27 -7.48 -1.12 14.67
N TYR A 28 -6.70 -0.09 14.38
CA TYR A 28 -6.67 1.15 15.14
C TYR A 28 -7.02 2.31 14.22
N THR A 29 -8.08 3.04 14.57
CA THR A 29 -8.49 4.27 13.88
C THR A 29 -8.26 5.46 14.80
N PRO A 30 -7.43 6.44 14.41
CA PRO A 30 -7.31 7.70 15.12
C PRO A 30 -8.66 8.40 15.28
N ASN A 31 -8.93 8.97 16.46
CA ASN A 31 -10.14 9.74 16.74
C ASN A 31 -9.99 11.25 16.40
N TYR A 32 -9.11 11.55 15.45
CA TYR A 32 -8.75 12.87 14.97
C TYR A 32 -8.44 12.79 13.48
N PHE A 33 -8.42 13.93 12.80
CA PHE A 33 -7.99 13.95 11.40
C PHE A 33 -6.53 13.50 11.29
N SER A 34 -6.32 12.44 10.53
CA SER A 34 -5.01 11.91 10.22
C SER A 34 -5.04 11.29 8.83
N GLU A 35 -3.89 11.27 8.19
CA GLU A 35 -3.59 10.40 7.06
C GLU A 35 -2.44 9.53 7.52
N LEU A 36 -2.57 8.20 7.52
CA LEU A 36 -1.48 7.32 7.91
C LEU A 36 -0.75 6.91 6.63
N LEU A 37 0.51 7.33 6.51
CA LEU A 37 1.25 7.27 5.25
C LEU A 37 2.39 6.27 5.29
N ASP A 38 2.92 5.99 6.47
CA ASP A 38 4.08 5.13 6.64
C ASP A 38 4.00 4.42 8.00
N ALA A 39 4.59 3.23 8.08
CA ALA A 39 4.56 2.38 9.26
C ALA A 39 5.87 1.62 9.41
N GLU A 40 6.39 1.60 10.63
CA GLU A 40 7.65 0.95 10.97
C GLU A 40 7.54 0.19 12.30
N ILE A 41 8.31 -0.88 12.46
CA ILE A 41 8.36 -1.61 13.74
C ILE A 41 9.46 -1.05 14.64
N TYR A 42 9.03 -0.40 15.71
CA TYR A 42 9.88 0.06 16.79
C TYR A 42 9.88 -0.94 17.97
N ASN A 43 11.07 -1.40 18.37
CA ASN A 43 11.24 -2.24 19.57
C ASN A 43 10.33 -3.50 19.64
N LYS A 44 10.12 -4.16 18.49
CA LYS A 44 9.35 -5.42 18.27
C LYS A 44 7.84 -5.41 18.54
N ASN A 45 7.37 -4.57 19.47
CA ASN A 45 5.98 -4.56 19.92
C ASN A 45 5.34 -3.17 19.82
N ILE A 46 6.00 -2.21 19.20
CA ILE A 46 5.44 -0.88 18.97
C ILE A 46 5.50 -0.61 17.47
N ALA A 47 4.38 -0.25 16.88
CA ALA A 47 4.36 0.36 15.55
C ALA A 47 4.60 1.87 15.72
N TYR A 48 5.52 2.39 14.92
CA TYR A 48 5.74 3.82 14.71
C TYR A 48 5.09 4.19 13.38
N ILE A 49 4.13 5.09 13.43
CA ILE A 49 3.34 5.49 12.26
C ILE A 49 3.54 6.98 12.02
N LEU A 50 3.68 7.33 10.75
CA LEU A 50 3.82 8.70 10.27
C LEU A 50 2.70 9.06 9.31
N GLY A 51 2.50 10.37 9.17
CA GLY A 51 1.59 10.93 8.19
C GLY A 51 1.04 12.28 8.64
N VAL A 52 -0.17 12.62 8.19
CA VAL A 52 -0.86 13.78 8.77
C VAL A 52 -1.38 13.39 10.16
N GLY A 53 -1.12 14.24 11.16
CA GLY A 53 -1.42 13.95 12.57
C GLY A 53 -0.18 13.63 13.41
N GLY A 54 0.99 13.54 12.78
CA GLY A 54 2.30 13.52 13.45
C GLY A 54 2.89 12.12 13.61
N PHE A 55 3.55 11.88 14.75
CA PHE A 55 4.30 10.65 15.02
C PHE A 55 3.48 9.84 16.00
N ILE A 56 2.88 8.74 15.56
CA ILE A 56 1.92 7.94 16.33
C ILE A 56 2.61 6.65 16.78
N PHE A 57 2.40 6.28 18.04
CA PHE A 57 2.94 5.04 18.61
C PHE A 57 1.81 4.13 19.05
N VAL A 58 1.81 2.89 18.57
CA VAL A 58 0.77 1.90 18.82
C VAL A 58 1.40 0.62 19.37
N ASP A 59 0.90 0.11 20.50
CA ASP A 59 1.26 -1.21 21.02
C ASP A 59 0.62 -2.28 20.14
N ILE A 60 1.46 -3.15 19.58
CA ILE A 60 1.10 -4.23 18.65
C ILE A 60 1.41 -5.62 19.22
N LYS A 61 1.47 -5.73 20.55
CA LYS A 61 1.67 -7.02 21.23
C LYS A 61 0.48 -7.96 21.06
N GLN A 62 -0.73 -7.40 21.04
CA GLN A 62 -1.98 -8.11 20.77
C GLN A 62 -2.52 -7.60 19.43
N LEU A 63 -2.46 -8.43 18.39
CA LEU A 63 -2.82 -8.02 17.03
C LEU A 63 -4.33 -7.74 16.91
N ASP A 64 -5.16 -8.47 17.64
CA ASP A 64 -6.61 -8.28 17.70
C ASP A 64 -7.05 -7.02 18.46
N SER A 65 -6.11 -6.36 19.15
CA SER A 65 -6.38 -5.14 19.91
C SER A 65 -5.15 -4.23 19.89
N PRO A 66 -4.80 -3.60 18.74
CA PRO A 66 -3.73 -2.63 18.68
C PRO A 66 -4.11 -1.39 19.51
N ARG A 67 -3.19 -0.93 20.37
CA ARG A 67 -3.50 0.13 21.35
C ARG A 67 -2.66 1.37 21.16
N PHE A 68 -3.30 2.50 20.93
CA PHE A 68 -2.65 3.80 20.98
C PHE A 68 -1.89 4.01 22.30
N ILE A 69 -0.61 4.38 22.19
CA ILE A 69 0.25 4.73 23.31
C ILE A 69 0.29 6.25 23.45
N SER A 70 0.72 6.94 22.38
CA SER A 70 0.91 8.39 22.37
C SER A 70 1.04 8.90 20.93
N ARG A 71 1.08 10.23 20.79
CA ARG A 71 1.52 10.88 19.57
C ARG A 71 2.32 12.13 19.86
N TYR A 72 3.27 12.46 19.00
CA TYR A 72 3.72 13.84 18.87
C TYR A 72 2.79 14.55 17.89
N ASN A 73 2.15 15.63 18.35
CA ASN A 73 1.24 16.43 17.55
C ASN A 73 1.96 17.67 17.00
N PRO A 74 2.10 17.83 15.68
CA PRO A 74 2.69 19.04 15.10
C PRO A 74 1.81 20.28 15.35
N SER A 75 2.40 21.47 15.24
CA SER A 75 1.69 22.74 15.46
C SER A 75 0.65 23.06 14.38
N SER A 76 0.79 22.46 13.20
CA SER A 76 -0.13 22.58 12.08
C SER A 76 -0.61 21.19 11.66
N ILE A 77 -1.91 21.07 11.42
CA ILE A 77 -2.54 19.84 10.91
C ILE A 77 -2.22 19.56 9.44
N TYR A 78 -1.56 20.50 8.75
CA TYR A 78 -1.19 20.34 7.34
C TYR A 78 0.23 19.80 7.14
N ILE A 79 1.00 19.63 8.23
CA ILE A 79 2.32 19.01 8.13
C ILE A 79 2.13 17.53 7.85
N ARG A 80 2.69 17.08 6.73
CA ARG A 80 2.55 15.72 6.20
C ARG A 80 3.91 15.05 6.18
N PHE A 81 4.08 14.02 7.01
CA PHE A 81 5.30 13.21 7.07
C PHE A 81 5.17 12.02 6.11
N TYR A 82 6.07 11.89 5.15
CA TYR A 82 5.98 10.86 4.10
C TYR A 82 6.77 9.60 4.42
N ASN A 83 7.88 9.76 5.13
CA ASN A 83 8.74 8.66 5.53
C ASN A 83 9.52 9.07 6.78
N GLY A 84 9.92 8.08 7.59
CA GLY A 84 10.87 8.31 8.66
C GLY A 84 11.11 7.08 9.51
N ILE A 85 11.93 7.24 10.55
CA ILE A 85 12.41 6.10 11.31
C ILE A 85 12.58 6.41 12.80
N ALA A 86 12.33 5.39 13.64
CA ALA A 86 12.52 5.45 15.09
C ALA A 86 13.60 4.46 15.55
N LYS A 87 14.67 4.97 16.17
CA LYS A 87 15.79 4.15 16.70
C LYS A 87 16.19 4.64 18.08
N GLY A 88 16.22 3.73 19.05
CA GLY A 88 16.58 4.06 20.44
C GLY A 88 15.64 5.11 21.02
N ASP A 89 16.16 6.24 21.47
CA ASP A 89 15.41 7.32 22.10
C ASP A 89 15.02 8.47 21.13
N LEU A 90 15.21 8.28 19.83
CA LEU A 90 14.97 9.29 18.79
C LEU A 90 14.07 8.74 17.68
N ALA A 91 13.09 9.55 17.27
CA ALA A 91 12.37 9.39 16.01
C ALA A 91 12.66 10.57 15.09
N ALA A 92 12.71 10.31 13.79
CA ALA A 92 12.88 11.31 12.74
C ALA A 92 11.81 11.11 11.67
N GLY A 93 11.28 12.20 11.11
CA GLY A 93 10.31 12.15 10.02
C GLY A 93 10.53 13.28 9.04
N ALA A 94 10.50 12.95 7.75
CA ALA A 94 10.67 13.89 6.64
C ALA A 94 9.30 14.41 6.18
N ALA A 95 9.15 15.74 6.15
CA ALA A 95 7.91 16.44 5.80
C ALA A 95 8.08 17.36 4.60
N ARG A 96 8.85 16.93 3.59
CA ARG A 96 9.12 17.72 2.37
C ARG A 96 9.58 19.13 2.69
N LEU A 97 8.79 20.14 2.31
CA LEU A 97 9.12 21.56 2.48
C LEU A 97 9.10 22.02 3.94
N ASP A 98 8.46 21.26 4.84
CA ASP A 98 8.44 21.56 6.27
C ASP A 98 9.70 21.03 7.00
N GLY A 99 10.56 20.30 6.29
CA GLY A 99 11.85 19.82 6.78
C GLY A 99 11.82 18.47 7.48
N ILE A 100 12.86 18.20 8.26
CA ILE A 100 13.01 16.96 9.04
C ILE A 100 12.76 17.26 10.51
N TYR A 101 11.82 16.55 11.11
CA TYR A 101 11.47 16.69 12.51
C TYR A 101 12.22 15.64 13.33
N PHE A 102 12.92 16.08 14.37
CA PHE A 102 13.58 15.19 15.33
C PHE A 102 12.81 15.21 16.65
N ILE A 103 12.26 14.05 17.03
CA ILE A 103 11.38 13.86 18.18
C ILE A 103 12.06 12.97 19.21
N SER A 104 12.12 13.42 20.45
CA SER A 104 12.56 12.61 21.59
C SER A 104 11.46 11.62 21.94
N ILE A 105 11.82 10.34 21.91
CA ILE A 105 10.96 9.22 22.33
C ILE A 105 11.54 8.49 23.54
N ALA A 106 12.48 9.12 24.26
CA ALA A 106 13.02 8.62 25.53
C ALA A 106 11.90 8.28 26.54
N ASN A 107 10.82 9.08 26.51
CA ASN A 107 9.54 8.71 27.07
C ASN A 107 8.52 8.52 25.94
N ILE A 108 8.30 7.27 25.55
CA ILE A 108 7.38 6.94 24.45
C ILE A 108 5.92 7.35 24.73
N THR A 109 5.53 7.60 25.99
CA THR A 109 4.17 8.05 26.31
C THR A 109 4.00 9.57 26.19
N ASP A 110 5.09 10.32 26.02
CA ASP A 110 5.11 11.78 25.90
C ASP A 110 6.23 12.21 24.94
N PRO A 111 6.07 11.92 23.63
CA PRO A 111 7.07 12.25 22.63
C PRO A 111 7.14 13.78 22.44
N THR A 112 8.37 14.31 22.43
CA THR A 112 8.60 15.76 22.46
C THR A 112 9.48 16.22 21.31
N LEU A 113 9.12 17.35 20.68
CA LEU A 113 9.95 17.96 19.65
C LEU A 113 11.30 18.37 20.23
N ILE A 114 12.39 17.94 19.59
CA ILE A 114 13.75 18.39 19.90
C ILE A 114 14.11 19.56 18.99
N SER A 115 13.96 19.36 17.68
CA SER A 115 14.29 20.36 16.65
C SER A 115 13.61 20.04 15.33
N ILE A 116 13.60 21.04 14.45
CA ILE A 116 13.20 20.92 13.05
C ILE A 116 14.39 21.38 12.22
N TYR A 117 14.80 20.57 11.24
CA TYR A 117 15.89 20.85 10.33
C TYR A 117 15.36 21.19 8.92
N ASN A 118 15.57 22.43 8.49
CA ASN A 118 15.02 22.98 7.24
C ASN A 118 16.13 23.49 6.30
N GLY A 119 17.26 22.80 6.21
CA GLY A 119 18.34 23.17 5.27
C GLY A 119 18.87 24.61 5.47
N ASN A 120 18.93 25.08 6.72
CA ASN A 120 19.32 26.46 7.09
C ASN A 120 18.44 27.59 6.50
N ASN A 121 17.14 27.35 6.30
CA ASN A 121 16.18 28.30 5.71
C ASN A 121 16.45 28.61 4.23
N GLU A 122 17.12 27.70 3.50
CA GLU A 122 17.11 27.75 2.05
C GLU A 122 15.67 27.50 1.57
N GLU A 123 15.11 28.44 0.79
CA GLU A 123 13.79 28.24 0.20
C GLU A 123 13.83 27.05 -0.78
N SER A 124 12.79 26.21 -0.76
CA SER A 124 12.57 25.10 -1.73
C SER A 124 13.38 23.81 -1.51
N VAL A 125 13.75 23.46 -0.28
CA VAL A 125 14.30 22.12 0.02
C VAL A 125 13.18 21.13 0.36
N SER A 126 13.02 20.08 -0.45
CA SER A 126 12.05 19.01 -0.20
C SER A 126 12.75 17.76 0.32
N TYR A 127 12.48 17.35 1.56
CA TYR A 127 12.97 16.10 2.14
C TYR A 127 11.94 14.98 2.01
N GLU A 128 12.27 13.92 1.27
CA GLU A 128 11.36 12.79 1.05
C GLU A 128 11.52 11.70 2.10
N SER A 129 12.75 11.40 2.51
CA SER A 129 13.09 10.32 3.45
C SER A 129 14.29 10.68 4.32
N VAL A 130 14.39 10.05 5.49
CA VAL A 130 15.50 10.21 6.42
C VAL A 130 15.82 8.91 7.15
N ASP A 131 17.10 8.54 7.16
CA ASP A 131 17.62 7.50 8.04
C ASP A 131 18.86 8.01 8.80
N PHE A 132 19.15 7.44 9.98
CA PHE A 132 20.25 7.86 10.82
C PHE A 132 20.92 6.70 11.56
N SER A 133 22.19 6.94 11.90
CA SER A 133 22.94 6.09 12.83
C SER A 133 23.84 6.95 13.72
N GLY A 134 23.73 6.72 15.03
CA GLY A 134 24.50 7.44 16.04
C GLY A 134 24.29 8.96 15.99
N THR A 135 25.25 9.67 15.39
CA THR A 135 25.28 11.14 15.35
C THR A 135 25.15 11.72 13.94
N VAL A 136 24.80 10.91 12.96
CA VAL A 136 24.63 11.35 11.56
C VAL A 136 23.29 10.87 11.03
N ALA A 137 22.58 11.77 10.37
CA ALA A 137 21.42 11.47 9.54
C ALA A 137 21.76 11.67 8.06
N TYR A 138 21.12 10.88 7.22
CA TYR A 138 21.16 10.92 5.77
C TYR A 138 19.74 11.20 5.30
N ALA A 139 19.57 12.14 4.39
CA ALA A 139 18.25 12.52 3.91
C ALA A 139 18.20 12.56 2.38
N ALA A 140 17.15 11.95 1.82
CA ALA A 140 16.79 12.11 0.42
C ALA A 140 16.17 13.50 0.23
N VAL A 141 16.71 14.29 -0.70
CA VAL A 141 16.36 15.70 -0.90
C VAL A 141 15.85 15.97 -2.32
N HIS A 142 15.05 15.03 -2.86
CA HIS A 142 14.48 15.11 -4.21
C HIS A 142 15.58 15.43 -5.26
N GLU A 143 15.37 16.43 -6.11
CA GLU A 143 16.30 16.90 -7.16
C GLU A 143 17.66 17.41 -6.64
N ARG A 144 17.81 17.67 -5.33
CA ARG A 144 19.09 18.11 -4.74
C ARG A 144 20.01 16.95 -4.40
N GLY A 145 19.49 15.72 -4.40
CA GLY A 145 20.22 14.51 -4.11
C GLY A 145 20.25 14.16 -2.63
N LEU A 146 21.43 13.91 -2.07
CA LEU A 146 21.59 13.36 -0.72
C LEU A 146 22.23 14.40 0.19
N GLU A 147 21.64 14.61 1.36
CA GLU A 147 22.21 15.45 2.41
C GLU A 147 22.68 14.62 3.61
N VAL A 148 23.89 14.93 4.08
CA VAL A 148 24.50 14.36 5.28
C VAL A 148 24.41 15.41 6.39
N ILE A 149 23.74 15.07 7.49
CA ILE A 149 23.39 15.98 8.57
C ILE A 149 24.04 15.49 9.87
N ASP A 150 24.81 16.35 10.52
CA ASP A 150 25.37 16.08 11.86
C ASP A 150 24.31 16.39 12.92
N ILE A 151 23.88 15.33 13.60
CA ILE A 151 22.89 15.37 14.69
C ILE A 151 23.55 15.12 16.06
N SER A 152 24.88 15.29 16.18
CA SER A 152 25.57 15.17 17.49
C SER A 152 24.98 16.10 18.56
N SER A 153 24.49 17.26 18.13
CA SER A 153 23.60 18.12 18.90
C SER A 153 22.20 18.03 18.30
N ARG A 154 21.37 17.13 18.81
CA ARG A 154 19.98 16.93 18.32
C ARG A 154 19.12 18.20 18.34
N ALA A 155 19.42 19.16 19.20
CA ALA A 155 18.74 20.46 19.27
C ALA A 155 19.21 21.47 18.21
N LYS A 156 20.34 21.20 17.54
CA LYS A 156 20.94 22.05 16.50
C LYS A 156 21.60 21.19 15.41
N PRO A 157 20.81 20.41 14.64
CA PRO A 157 21.34 19.68 13.49
C PRO A 157 22.00 20.64 12.50
N LYS A 158 23.02 20.18 11.79
CA LYS A 158 23.73 20.99 10.79
C LYS A 158 24.07 20.16 9.57
N SER A 159 23.93 20.75 8.38
CA SER A 159 24.48 20.17 7.15
C SER A 159 25.98 19.96 7.29
N VAL A 160 26.45 18.78 6.90
CA VAL A 160 27.88 18.44 6.78
C VAL A 160 28.28 18.43 5.32
N LYS A 161 27.45 17.82 4.48
CA LYS A 161 27.77 17.57 3.07
C LYS A 161 26.49 17.42 2.27
N PHE A 162 26.46 18.06 1.11
CA PHE A 162 25.52 17.74 0.04
C PHE A 162 26.23 16.92 -1.04
N ILE A 163 25.60 15.83 -1.45
CA ILE A 163 26.04 14.99 -2.55
C ILE A 163 25.05 15.19 -3.69
N SER A 164 25.47 15.98 -4.67
CA SER A 164 24.74 16.23 -5.91
C SER A 164 25.04 15.17 -6.97
N GLY A 165 24.34 15.24 -8.11
CA GLY A 165 24.50 14.28 -9.20
C GLY A 165 23.55 13.08 -9.12
N LEU A 166 22.61 13.13 -8.18
CA LEU A 166 21.39 12.34 -8.19
C LEU A 166 20.32 13.10 -9.00
N SER A 167 19.42 12.38 -9.65
CA SER A 167 18.33 12.94 -10.46
C SER A 167 17.12 13.36 -9.61
N ASN A 168 16.68 12.47 -8.73
CA ASN A 168 15.54 12.66 -7.85
C ASN A 168 15.60 11.61 -6.73
N ALA A 169 16.19 11.98 -5.60
CA ALA A 169 16.31 11.09 -4.45
C ALA A 169 14.97 11.00 -3.69
N TRP A 170 14.38 9.80 -3.67
CA TRP A 170 13.12 9.51 -2.98
C TRP A 170 13.32 8.88 -1.61
N ASP A 171 14.24 7.93 -1.52
CA ASP A 171 14.44 7.15 -0.30
C ASP A 171 15.92 6.92 0.03
N VAL A 172 16.19 6.74 1.32
CA VAL A 172 17.48 6.38 1.88
C VAL A 172 17.33 5.19 2.84
N TYR A 173 18.08 4.13 2.60
CA TYR A 173 18.10 2.95 3.46
C TYR A 173 19.51 2.69 3.99
N LEU A 174 19.69 2.68 5.31
CA LEU A 174 21.00 2.45 5.94
C LEU A 174 21.12 1.02 6.50
N ASP A 175 21.97 0.21 5.87
CA ASP A 175 22.36 -1.12 6.35
C ASP A 175 23.83 -1.13 6.81
N GLY A 176 24.03 -0.99 8.12
CA GLY A 176 25.36 -0.95 8.71
C GLY A 176 26.21 0.22 8.19
N THR A 177 27.20 -0.09 7.35
CA THR A 177 28.11 0.90 6.72
C THR A 177 27.83 1.14 5.24
N LEU A 178 26.69 0.64 4.73
CA LEU A 178 26.20 0.87 3.38
C LEU A 178 24.92 1.71 3.43
N LEU A 179 24.88 2.76 2.61
CA LEU A 179 23.72 3.61 2.42
C LEU A 179 23.22 3.44 0.98
N TYR A 180 21.98 3.01 0.84
CA TYR A 180 21.30 2.86 -0.44
C TYR A 180 20.41 4.07 -0.67
N VAL A 181 20.33 4.53 -1.92
CA VAL A 181 19.49 5.68 -2.31
C VAL A 181 18.66 5.31 -3.53
N ALA A 182 17.35 5.47 -3.44
CA ALA A 182 16.45 5.41 -4.60
C ALA A 182 16.53 6.75 -5.33
N ASP A 183 17.02 6.72 -6.57
CA ASP A 183 17.26 7.88 -7.41
C ASP A 183 16.32 7.91 -8.63
N ALA A 184 15.05 7.60 -8.40
CA ALA A 184 13.99 7.58 -9.41
C ALA A 184 14.43 6.92 -10.73
N GLY A 185 14.45 7.67 -11.84
CA GLY A 185 14.77 7.17 -13.17
C GLY A 185 16.23 6.74 -13.36
N GLU A 186 17.13 7.07 -12.43
CA GLU A 186 18.54 6.66 -12.46
C GLU A 186 18.82 5.38 -11.64
N GLY A 187 17.75 4.75 -11.13
CA GLY A 187 17.78 3.50 -10.38
C GLY A 187 18.27 3.67 -8.95
N ILE A 188 19.17 2.79 -8.51
CA ILE A 188 19.72 2.82 -7.15
C ILE A 188 21.19 3.25 -7.15
N LYS A 189 21.58 4.00 -6.11
CA LYS A 189 22.98 4.29 -5.81
C LYS A 189 23.37 3.69 -4.46
N ILE A 190 24.59 3.16 -4.36
CA ILE A 190 25.11 2.53 -3.15
C ILE A 190 26.36 3.30 -2.70
N PHE A 191 26.32 3.84 -1.48
CA PHE A 191 27.40 4.58 -0.86
C PHE A 191 28.00 3.81 0.31
N SER A 192 29.32 3.84 0.45
CA SER A 192 29.99 3.52 1.71
C SER A 192 29.86 4.71 2.66
N VAL A 193 29.51 4.42 3.91
CA VAL A 193 29.47 5.40 5.00
C VAL A 193 30.35 4.96 6.20
N GLU A 194 31.45 4.26 5.92
CA GLU A 194 32.50 3.94 6.90
C GLU A 194 33.02 5.21 7.60
N ASP A 195 33.22 6.29 6.82
CA ASP A 195 33.22 7.64 7.35
C ASP A 195 31.82 8.23 7.18
N ALA A 196 31.02 8.17 8.25
CA ALA A 196 29.62 8.60 8.24
C ALA A 196 29.42 10.05 7.76
N ARG A 197 30.43 10.93 7.93
CA ARG A 197 30.34 12.34 7.50
C ARG A 197 30.81 12.55 6.07
N ASN A 198 31.38 11.53 5.44
CA ASN A 198 31.91 11.60 4.09
C ASN A 198 31.55 10.35 3.26
N PRO A 199 30.27 10.19 2.86
CA PRO A 199 29.87 9.08 2.02
C PRO A 199 30.62 9.05 0.68
N VAL A 200 30.92 7.84 0.21
CA VAL A 200 31.64 7.55 -1.04
C VAL A 200 30.81 6.60 -1.89
N LEU A 201 30.49 7.00 -3.13
CA LEU A 201 29.77 6.15 -4.08
C LEU A 201 30.60 4.89 -4.39
N LEU A 202 30.01 3.72 -4.17
CA LEU A 202 30.61 2.42 -4.47
C LEU A 202 30.14 1.87 -5.81
N GLY A 203 28.84 1.95 -6.07
CA GLY A 203 28.20 1.34 -7.23
C GLY A 203 26.80 1.88 -7.46
N SER A 204 26.21 1.45 -8.57
CA SER A 204 24.84 1.81 -8.96
C SER A 204 24.27 0.75 -9.90
N ALA A 205 22.96 0.57 -9.88
CA ALA A 205 22.23 -0.26 -10.83
C ALA A 205 21.02 0.51 -11.35
N SER A 206 20.75 0.35 -12.66
CA SER A 206 19.48 0.79 -13.23
C SER A 206 18.36 -0.14 -12.78
N THR A 207 17.18 0.42 -12.60
CA THR A 207 15.93 -0.30 -12.37
C THR A 207 15.10 -0.33 -13.66
N SER A 208 14.12 -1.24 -13.72
CA SER A 208 13.17 -1.37 -14.82
C SER A 208 12.13 -0.23 -14.87
N GLY A 209 12.01 0.55 -13.79
CA GLY A 209 11.17 1.74 -13.65
C GLY A 209 11.80 2.78 -12.73
N ALA A 210 11.04 3.81 -12.33
CA ALA A 210 11.53 4.79 -11.36
C ALA A 210 11.58 4.18 -9.94
N ALA A 211 12.74 4.24 -9.29
CA ALA A 211 12.93 3.77 -7.92
C ALA A 211 12.32 4.75 -6.90
N PHE A 212 11.44 4.25 -6.03
CA PHE A 212 10.79 5.04 -4.98
C PHE A 212 11.31 4.69 -3.59
N GLU A 213 11.25 3.43 -3.18
CA GLU A 213 11.69 2.94 -1.87
C GLU A 213 12.64 1.76 -2.02
N ILE A 214 13.55 1.57 -1.06
CA ILE A 214 14.48 0.45 -1.05
C ILE A 214 14.49 -0.23 0.32
N THR A 215 14.27 -1.55 0.33
CA THR A 215 14.58 -2.40 1.48
C THR A 215 15.66 -3.39 1.11
N VAL A 216 16.64 -3.59 2.00
CA VAL A 216 17.76 -4.54 1.77
C VAL A 216 17.73 -5.67 2.78
N LYS A 217 17.77 -6.91 2.29
CA LYS A 217 17.83 -8.11 3.13
C LYS A 217 18.75 -9.15 2.54
N ASN A 218 19.67 -9.68 3.34
CA ASN A 218 20.56 -10.78 2.96
C ASN A 218 21.34 -10.55 1.65
N GLY A 219 21.74 -9.31 1.37
CA GLY A 219 22.46 -8.95 0.14
C GLY A 219 21.58 -8.78 -1.09
N MET A 220 20.25 -8.79 -0.95
CA MET A 220 19.29 -8.41 -1.99
C MET A 220 18.64 -7.07 -1.64
N ALA A 221 18.59 -6.17 -2.61
CA ALA A 221 17.79 -4.95 -2.56
C ALA A 221 16.47 -5.19 -3.30
N TYR A 222 15.38 -4.79 -2.66
CA TYR A 222 14.02 -4.83 -3.18
C TYR A 222 13.57 -3.39 -3.35
N VAL A 223 13.26 -3.00 -4.58
CA VAL A 223 13.08 -1.59 -4.96
C VAL A 223 11.69 -1.38 -5.52
N SER A 224 10.86 -0.58 -4.84
CA SER A 224 9.52 -0.28 -5.34
C SER A 224 9.55 0.65 -6.55
N LEU A 225 8.69 0.36 -7.53
CA LEU A 225 8.64 1.04 -8.83
C LEU A 225 7.24 1.59 -9.17
N GLY A 226 6.37 1.74 -8.16
CA GLY A 226 5.00 2.20 -8.37
C GLY A 226 4.16 1.16 -9.11
N ALA A 227 3.54 1.57 -10.22
CA ALA A 227 2.71 0.68 -11.06
C ALA A 227 3.51 -0.44 -11.76
N ASN A 228 4.84 -0.37 -11.75
CA ASN A 228 5.70 -1.41 -12.33
C ASN A 228 6.10 -2.51 -11.33
N GLY A 229 5.49 -2.54 -10.14
CA GLY A 229 5.79 -3.50 -9.09
C GLY A 229 7.12 -3.19 -8.40
N PHE A 230 7.99 -4.19 -8.25
CA PHE A 230 9.31 -4.01 -7.64
C PHE A 230 10.43 -4.78 -8.38
N ASP A 231 11.64 -4.24 -8.31
CA ASP A 231 12.85 -4.92 -8.79
C ASP A 231 13.56 -5.65 -7.65
N ILE A 232 14.19 -6.78 -7.97
CA ILE A 232 15.13 -7.51 -7.12
C ILE A 232 16.53 -7.33 -7.69
N ILE A 233 17.44 -6.81 -6.87
CA ILE A 233 18.83 -6.51 -7.26
C ILE A 233 19.78 -7.16 -6.26
N ASP A 234 20.70 -7.98 -6.76
CA ASP A 234 21.81 -8.51 -5.97
C ASP A 234 22.81 -7.39 -5.68
N VAL A 235 22.94 -7.06 -4.40
CA VAL A 235 23.83 -6.02 -3.87
C VAL A 235 24.90 -6.61 -2.94
N SER A 236 25.12 -7.93 -2.99
CA SER A 236 26.12 -8.63 -2.18
C SER A 236 27.56 -8.13 -2.44
N ASP A 237 27.85 -7.72 -3.68
CA ASP A 237 28.97 -6.83 -4.01
C ASP A 237 28.45 -5.41 -4.28
N PRO A 238 28.54 -4.48 -3.31
CA PRO A 238 27.99 -3.14 -3.45
C PRO A 238 28.68 -2.29 -4.53
N LYS A 239 29.80 -2.75 -5.09
CA LYS A 239 30.48 -2.09 -6.22
C LYS A 239 29.95 -2.56 -7.58
N ASN A 240 29.33 -3.73 -7.63
CA ASN A 240 28.86 -4.36 -8.86
C ASN A 240 27.44 -4.92 -8.67
N PRO A 241 26.45 -4.08 -8.31
CA PRO A 241 25.07 -4.55 -8.13
C PRO A 241 24.51 -5.13 -9.45
N GLN A 242 23.77 -6.23 -9.36
CA GLN A 242 23.21 -6.95 -10.51
C GLN A 242 21.69 -7.07 -10.41
N TRP A 243 20.97 -6.53 -11.40
CA TRP A 243 19.52 -6.75 -11.52
C TRP A 243 19.25 -8.25 -11.76
N ARG A 244 18.26 -8.81 -11.05
CA ARG A 244 17.89 -10.23 -11.09
C ARG A 244 16.54 -10.43 -11.77
N ALA A 245 15.51 -9.76 -11.25
CA ALA A 245 14.16 -9.86 -11.75
C ALA A 245 13.37 -8.57 -11.49
N ASN A 246 12.28 -8.42 -12.21
CA ASN A 246 11.19 -7.52 -11.90
C ASN A 246 9.96 -8.37 -11.59
N TYR A 247 9.24 -8.03 -10.53
CA TYR A 247 7.95 -8.62 -10.23
C TYR A 247 6.85 -7.56 -10.36
N SER A 248 6.00 -7.73 -11.37
CA SER A 248 4.80 -6.91 -11.53
C SER A 248 3.65 -7.54 -10.76
N VAL A 249 3.05 -6.77 -9.84
CA VAL A 249 1.87 -7.19 -9.08
C VAL A 249 0.60 -7.21 -9.96
N GLY A 250 0.64 -6.58 -11.14
CA GLY A 250 -0.48 -6.55 -12.10
C GLY A 250 -1.62 -5.59 -11.74
N PHE A 251 -1.68 -5.14 -10.49
CA PHE A 251 -2.70 -4.24 -9.98
C PHE A 251 -2.09 -3.21 -9.03
N GLY A 252 -2.62 -2.00 -9.08
CA GLY A 252 -2.28 -0.94 -8.14
C GLY A 252 -0.92 -0.30 -8.29
N ILE A 253 -0.62 0.61 -7.36
CA ILE A 253 0.67 1.30 -7.25
C ILE A 253 1.34 0.83 -5.97
N LEU A 254 2.44 0.09 -6.12
CA LEU A 254 3.27 -0.38 -5.01
C LEU A 254 4.18 0.77 -4.54
N GLN A 255 4.03 1.20 -3.29
CA GLN A 255 4.89 2.25 -2.73
C GLN A 255 5.84 1.71 -1.68
N HIS A 256 5.32 1.04 -0.65
CA HIS A 256 6.12 0.53 0.45
C HIS A 256 6.25 -0.98 0.41
N LEU A 257 7.40 -1.48 0.87
CA LEU A 257 7.65 -2.91 1.02
C LEU A 257 8.57 -3.21 2.19
N ASP A 258 8.31 -4.33 2.87
CA ASP A 258 9.21 -4.89 3.89
C ASP A 258 9.47 -6.37 3.60
N VAL A 259 10.60 -6.88 4.08
CA VAL A 259 11.10 -8.22 3.75
C VAL A 259 11.41 -9.02 5.00
N GLN A 260 10.65 -10.11 5.20
CA GLN A 260 10.81 -11.05 6.30
C GLN A 260 11.12 -12.45 5.77
N GLY A 261 12.28 -12.99 6.15
CA GLY A 261 12.74 -14.27 5.62
C GLY A 261 12.93 -14.22 4.11
N THR A 262 12.12 -14.98 3.38
CA THR A 262 12.07 -15.02 1.90
C THR A 262 10.78 -14.42 1.35
N THR A 263 10.01 -13.69 2.17
CA THR A 263 8.74 -13.09 1.75
C THR A 263 8.87 -11.57 1.71
N VAL A 264 8.51 -10.99 0.57
CA VAL A 264 8.25 -9.54 0.44
C VAL A 264 6.80 -9.31 0.77
N PHE A 265 6.54 -8.44 1.74
CA PHE A 265 5.22 -7.86 1.99
C PHE A 265 5.20 -6.47 1.38
N ALA A 266 4.20 -6.18 0.55
CA ALA A 266 4.07 -4.89 -0.10
C ALA A 266 2.67 -4.29 0.09
N SER A 267 2.61 -2.98 0.29
CA SER A 267 1.37 -2.22 0.17
C SER A 267 1.24 -1.68 -1.26
N THR A 268 0.08 -1.93 -1.84
CA THR A 268 -0.38 -1.23 -3.04
C THR A 268 -1.52 -0.29 -2.67
N TRP A 269 -1.93 0.59 -3.57
CA TRP A 269 -3.08 1.46 -3.29
C TRP A 269 -4.41 0.72 -3.09
N GLU A 270 -4.46 -0.58 -3.35
CA GLU A 270 -5.69 -1.38 -3.32
C GLU A 270 -5.53 -2.61 -2.44
N LEU A 271 -4.32 -3.19 -2.37
CA LEU A 271 -4.05 -4.50 -1.79
C LEU A 271 -2.84 -4.50 -0.86
N VAL A 272 -2.85 -5.42 0.10
CA VAL A 272 -1.63 -5.99 0.70
C VAL A 272 -1.22 -7.20 -0.13
N VAL A 273 0.07 -7.37 -0.39
CA VAL A 273 0.57 -8.47 -1.21
C VAL A 273 1.73 -9.18 -0.51
N ALA A 274 1.73 -10.51 -0.53
CA ALA A 274 2.85 -11.35 -0.12
C ALA A 274 3.46 -12.04 -1.35
N VAL A 275 4.78 -11.93 -1.52
CA VAL A 275 5.51 -12.51 -2.66
C VAL A 275 6.69 -13.33 -2.13
N ASP A 276 6.79 -14.58 -2.54
CA ASP A 276 7.96 -15.42 -2.29
C ASP A 276 9.10 -14.99 -3.22
N VAL A 277 10.25 -14.71 -2.62
CA VAL A 277 11.50 -14.33 -3.28
C VAL A 277 12.64 -15.30 -2.90
N SER A 278 12.31 -16.51 -2.46
CA SER A 278 13.27 -17.58 -2.16
C SER A 278 14.15 -17.92 -3.37
N ASP A 279 13.57 -17.89 -4.58
CA ASP A 279 14.29 -17.78 -5.85
C ASP A 279 14.18 -16.35 -6.39
N PRO A 280 15.23 -15.51 -6.25
CA PRO A 280 15.19 -14.12 -6.66
C PRO A 280 15.09 -13.92 -8.18
N ASP A 281 15.31 -14.97 -8.99
CA ASP A 281 15.10 -14.91 -10.45
C ASP A 281 13.66 -15.26 -10.84
N ASN A 282 12.91 -15.91 -9.95
CA ASN A 282 11.54 -16.39 -10.20
C ASN A 282 10.60 -16.09 -9.01
N PRO A 283 10.38 -14.81 -8.67
CA PRO A 283 9.46 -14.42 -7.62
C PRO A 283 8.02 -14.89 -7.91
N ARG A 284 7.29 -15.28 -6.86
CA ARG A 284 5.96 -15.89 -6.98
C ARG A 284 4.96 -15.25 -6.02
N LEU A 285 3.77 -14.92 -6.52
CA LEU A 285 2.66 -14.48 -5.68
C LEU A 285 2.33 -15.57 -4.65
N MET A 286 2.21 -15.19 -3.38
CA MET A 286 1.72 -16.08 -2.32
C MET A 286 0.29 -15.73 -1.94
N ALA A 287 -0.01 -14.45 -1.77
CA ALA A 287 -1.34 -14.00 -1.33
C ALA A 287 -1.58 -12.53 -1.65
N THR A 288 -2.85 -12.13 -1.70
CA THR A 288 -3.23 -10.71 -1.65
C THR A 288 -4.48 -10.52 -0.80
N GLU A 289 -4.54 -9.43 -0.04
CA GLU A 289 -5.75 -9.05 0.68
C GLU A 289 -6.20 -7.63 0.29
N ASP A 290 -7.51 -7.46 0.08
CA ASP A 290 -8.08 -6.16 -0.27
C ASP A 290 -8.03 -5.21 0.92
N THR A 291 -7.43 -4.04 0.70
CA THR A 291 -7.47 -2.96 1.69
C THR A 291 -8.73 -2.13 1.47
N GLN A 292 -9.51 -1.90 2.53
CA GLN A 292 -10.75 -1.11 2.44
C GLN A 292 -10.51 0.33 1.96
N HIS A 293 -9.28 0.83 2.12
CA HIS A 293 -8.82 2.13 1.66
C HIS A 293 -7.40 2.01 1.13
N ARG A 294 -6.92 3.08 0.49
CA ARG A 294 -5.56 3.16 -0.06
C ARG A 294 -4.51 2.79 0.98
N ALA A 295 -3.88 1.62 0.81
CA ALA A 295 -2.75 1.23 1.62
C ALA A 295 -1.53 2.10 1.26
N MET A 296 -0.89 2.63 2.29
CA MET A 296 0.21 3.58 2.15
C MET A 296 1.48 2.94 2.68
N GLY A 297 1.58 2.68 3.99
CA GLY A 297 2.75 2.06 4.60
C GLY A 297 2.57 0.58 4.90
N ILE A 298 3.68 -0.16 4.96
CA ILE A 298 3.71 -1.55 5.39
C ILE A 298 4.97 -1.84 6.20
N ALA A 299 4.82 -2.63 7.26
CA ALA A 299 5.94 -3.23 7.97
C ALA A 299 5.58 -4.66 8.37
N ALA A 300 6.59 -5.52 8.52
CA ALA A 300 6.38 -6.91 8.91
C ALA A 300 7.39 -7.37 9.97
N ASP A 301 6.98 -8.30 10.82
CA ASP A 301 7.87 -9.04 11.71
C ASP A 301 7.46 -10.50 11.75
N SER A 302 8.31 -11.34 11.16
CA SER A 302 8.01 -12.75 10.91
C SER A 302 6.75 -12.87 10.04
N ASN A 303 5.63 -13.33 10.59
CA ASN A 303 4.36 -13.48 9.88
C ASN A 303 3.31 -12.43 10.30
N ARG A 304 3.69 -11.43 11.09
CA ARG A 304 2.82 -10.33 11.51
C ARG A 304 3.02 -9.19 10.52
N VAL A 305 1.95 -8.72 9.90
CA VAL A 305 1.99 -7.65 8.89
C VAL A 305 1.18 -6.47 9.40
N PHE A 306 1.73 -5.27 9.26
CA PHE A 306 1.19 -4.02 9.77
C PHE A 306 1.04 -3.05 8.62
N VAL A 307 -0.17 -2.60 8.36
CA VAL A 307 -0.47 -1.80 7.18
C VAL A 307 -1.19 -0.54 7.61
N THR A 308 -0.67 0.61 7.19
CA THR A 308 -1.42 1.85 7.26
C THR A 308 -2.19 2.05 5.97
N ASP A 309 -3.47 2.33 6.09
CA ASP A 309 -4.22 2.98 5.04
C ASP A 309 -4.47 4.45 5.42
N TRP A 310 -5.03 5.26 4.52
CA TRP A 310 -5.30 6.68 4.81
C TRP A 310 -6.02 6.96 6.14
N PHE A 311 -6.79 6.03 6.69
CA PHE A 311 -7.61 6.26 7.88
C PHE A 311 -7.32 5.31 9.04
N THR A 312 -6.79 4.12 8.77
CA THR A 312 -6.71 3.03 9.72
C THR A 312 -5.34 2.35 9.69
N PHE A 313 -4.91 1.93 10.88
CA PHE A 313 -3.78 1.04 11.05
C PHE A 313 -4.31 -0.37 11.25
N ASN A 314 -3.98 -1.25 10.32
CA ASN A 314 -4.46 -2.62 10.26
C ASN A 314 -3.34 -3.59 10.67
N THR A 315 -3.71 -4.63 11.41
CA THR A 315 -2.81 -5.72 11.78
C THR A 315 -3.30 -6.99 11.11
N TYR A 316 -2.39 -7.73 10.48
CA TYR A 316 -2.69 -9.00 9.81
C TYR A 316 -1.77 -10.10 10.32
N ILE A 317 -2.22 -11.35 10.18
CA ILE A 317 -1.37 -12.53 10.25
C ILE A 317 -1.30 -13.11 8.84
N PHE A 318 -0.09 -13.26 8.33
CA PHE A 318 0.19 -14.05 7.15
C PHE A 318 0.35 -15.53 7.54
N LYS A 319 -0.28 -16.41 6.77
CA LYS A 319 -0.10 -17.87 6.84
C LYS A 319 0.30 -18.35 5.46
N ASP A 320 1.43 -19.02 5.39
CA ASP A 320 1.84 -19.75 4.20
C ASP A 320 1.05 -21.06 4.19
N ASP A 321 -0.01 -21.13 3.37
CA ASP A 321 -0.76 -22.38 3.15
C ASP A 321 -0.15 -23.14 1.97
N LEU A 322 0.15 -24.42 2.22
CA LEU A 322 0.79 -25.34 1.29
C LEU A 322 -0.25 -26.38 0.85
N GLN A 323 -1.32 -25.87 0.26
CA GLN A 323 -2.47 -26.60 -0.28
C GLN A 323 -2.87 -25.95 -1.61
N PRO A 324 -3.72 -26.55 -2.47
CA PRO A 324 -4.27 -25.83 -3.62
C PRO A 324 -4.99 -24.57 -3.15
N ASP A 325 -4.67 -23.43 -3.74
CA ASP A 325 -5.16 -22.10 -3.33
C ASP A 325 -5.67 -21.35 -4.57
N ILE A 326 -6.98 -21.07 -4.63
CA ILE A 326 -7.61 -20.36 -5.73
C ILE A 326 -7.53 -18.85 -5.56
N HIS A 327 -6.88 -18.20 -6.52
CA HIS A 327 -6.83 -16.74 -6.51
C HIS A 327 -7.38 -16.12 -7.80
N VAL A 328 -8.37 -15.23 -7.66
CA VAL A 328 -8.97 -14.49 -8.79
C VAL A 328 -9.20 -13.03 -8.43
N LYS A 329 -8.62 -12.11 -9.20
CA LYS A 329 -8.86 -10.66 -9.07
C LYS A 329 -9.32 -10.02 -10.38
N PRO A 330 -10.13 -8.94 -10.32
CA PRO A 330 -10.69 -8.33 -9.11
C PRO A 330 -11.85 -9.14 -8.53
N GLY A 331 -12.12 -9.02 -7.22
CA GLY A 331 -13.25 -9.70 -6.55
C GLY A 331 -14.63 -9.14 -6.92
N VAL A 332 -14.67 -7.94 -7.51
CA VAL A 332 -15.86 -7.34 -8.11
C VAL A 332 -15.49 -6.82 -9.51
N TYR A 333 -16.30 -7.14 -10.51
CA TYR A 333 -16.11 -6.64 -11.87
C TYR A 333 -17.40 -6.01 -12.43
N ASP A 334 -17.29 -4.73 -12.80
CA ASP A 334 -18.35 -4.00 -13.50
C ASP A 334 -18.12 -4.03 -15.01
N PHE A 335 -19.02 -4.69 -15.74
CA PHE A 335 -19.02 -4.68 -17.20
C PHE A 335 -19.46 -3.34 -17.81
N GLY A 336 -20.01 -2.44 -16.99
CA GLY A 336 -20.59 -1.17 -17.41
C GLY A 336 -21.81 -1.37 -18.32
N TYR A 337 -22.11 -0.34 -19.12
CA TYR A 337 -23.18 -0.38 -20.11
C TYR A 337 -22.70 0.13 -21.47
N GLN A 338 -22.84 -0.69 -22.51
CA GLN A 338 -22.55 -0.34 -23.91
C GLN A 338 -23.78 -0.44 -24.82
N GLY A 339 -24.98 -0.51 -24.24
CA GLY A 339 -26.24 -0.68 -24.95
C GLY A 339 -26.87 -2.07 -24.79
N SER A 340 -28.19 -2.10 -24.78
CA SER A 340 -28.96 -3.35 -24.73
C SER A 340 -28.68 -4.25 -25.93
N GLY A 341 -28.35 -5.51 -25.67
CA GLY A 341 -28.02 -6.54 -26.68
C GLY A 341 -26.56 -6.54 -27.15
N VAL A 342 -25.72 -5.64 -26.64
CA VAL A 342 -24.28 -5.61 -26.93
C VAL A 342 -23.55 -6.55 -25.99
N THR A 343 -22.73 -7.45 -26.53
CA THR A 343 -21.90 -8.35 -25.73
C THR A 343 -20.57 -7.69 -25.36
N ILE A 344 -20.30 -7.63 -24.06
CA ILE A 344 -19.03 -7.22 -23.47
C ILE A 344 -18.39 -8.48 -22.87
N TRP A 345 -17.08 -8.61 -22.94
CA TRP A 345 -16.38 -9.75 -22.36
C TRP A 345 -15.24 -9.27 -21.46
N HIS A 346 -14.95 -10.07 -20.44
CA HIS A 346 -13.79 -9.91 -19.58
C HIS A 346 -13.09 -11.24 -19.40
N LYS A 347 -11.77 -11.17 -19.23
CA LYS A 347 -10.90 -12.33 -19.00
C LYS A 347 -10.43 -12.27 -17.56
N PHE A 348 -10.88 -13.21 -16.74
CA PHE A 348 -10.38 -13.42 -15.38
C PHE A 348 -9.21 -14.39 -15.45
N ASP A 349 -8.04 -14.01 -14.96
CA ASP A 349 -6.94 -14.95 -14.77
C ASP A 349 -7.12 -15.63 -13.42
N VAL A 350 -7.32 -16.95 -13.44
CA VAL A 350 -7.49 -17.78 -12.24
C VAL A 350 -6.16 -18.42 -11.92
N PHE A 351 -5.58 -18.09 -10.77
CA PHE A 351 -4.28 -18.55 -10.34
C PHE A 351 -4.42 -19.70 -9.34
N ASN A 352 -3.43 -20.58 -9.34
CA ASN A 352 -3.19 -21.48 -8.23
C ASN A 352 -1.96 -20.99 -7.47
N LEU A 353 -2.17 -20.37 -6.31
CA LEU A 353 -1.08 -19.87 -5.46
C LEU A 353 -0.54 -20.95 -4.50
N GLY A 354 -1.17 -22.12 -4.54
CA GLY A 354 -0.83 -23.29 -3.77
C GLY A 354 0.37 -24.09 -4.26
N ASP A 355 0.64 -25.19 -3.55
CA ASP A 355 1.74 -26.14 -3.86
C ASP A 355 1.27 -27.49 -4.44
N ALA A 356 -0.04 -27.68 -4.59
CA ALA A 356 -0.68 -28.83 -5.21
C ALA A 356 -1.65 -28.42 -6.34
N ASP A 357 -2.03 -29.35 -7.22
CA ASP A 357 -2.94 -29.06 -8.34
C ASP A 357 -4.31 -28.56 -7.82
N LEU A 358 -4.73 -27.38 -8.30
CA LEU A 358 -6.05 -26.81 -8.07
C LEU A 358 -7.02 -27.34 -9.11
N GLU A 359 -8.00 -28.12 -8.65
CA GLU A 359 -9.08 -28.69 -9.43
C GLU A 359 -10.34 -27.82 -9.27
N ILE A 360 -10.75 -27.17 -10.35
CA ILE A 360 -12.06 -26.51 -10.44
C ILE A 360 -13.02 -27.47 -11.11
N SER A 361 -13.93 -28.01 -10.28
CA SER A 361 -14.88 -29.04 -10.65
C SER A 361 -16.14 -28.50 -11.31
N ASP A 362 -16.47 -27.22 -11.11
CA ASP A 362 -17.56 -26.53 -11.80
C ASP A 362 -17.35 -25.01 -11.78
N ILE A 363 -17.89 -24.31 -12.78
CA ILE A 363 -17.96 -22.84 -12.80
C ILE A 363 -19.38 -22.41 -13.14
N GLN A 364 -19.98 -21.65 -12.22
CA GLN A 364 -21.41 -21.37 -12.21
C GLN A 364 -21.72 -19.89 -12.39
N LEU A 365 -22.80 -19.64 -13.14
CA LEU A 365 -23.46 -18.35 -13.30
C LEU A 365 -24.98 -18.59 -13.21
N SER A 366 -25.70 -17.74 -12.50
CA SER A 366 -27.14 -17.91 -12.28
C SER A 366 -28.00 -17.04 -13.22
N HIS A 367 -27.46 -15.92 -13.67
CA HIS A 367 -28.18 -14.93 -14.44
C HIS A 367 -27.85 -15.03 -15.94
N LYS A 368 -28.89 -15.27 -16.76
CA LYS A 368 -28.81 -15.49 -18.22
C LYS A 368 -28.13 -14.40 -19.07
N ALA A 369 -27.92 -13.21 -18.51
CA ALA A 369 -27.19 -12.15 -19.19
C ALA A 369 -25.68 -12.40 -19.18
N PHE A 370 -25.19 -13.22 -18.25
CA PHE A 370 -23.81 -13.66 -18.18
C PHE A 370 -23.68 -15.07 -18.77
N SER A 371 -22.54 -15.35 -19.38
CA SER A 371 -22.22 -16.65 -19.96
C SER A 371 -20.72 -16.92 -19.90
N ILE A 372 -20.37 -18.20 -19.81
CA ILE A 372 -19.00 -18.70 -19.71
C ILE A 372 -18.85 -19.92 -20.63
N GLN A 373 -17.64 -20.15 -21.15
CA GLN A 373 -17.35 -21.32 -22.00
C GLN A 373 -16.74 -22.47 -21.21
N ASP A 374 -15.85 -22.16 -20.27
CA ASP A 374 -15.22 -23.13 -19.40
C ASP A 374 -16.22 -23.61 -18.33
N SER A 375 -16.13 -24.89 -18.00
CA SER A 375 -16.91 -25.50 -16.91
C SER A 375 -16.01 -26.18 -15.88
N GLN A 376 -14.81 -26.59 -16.27
CA GLN A 376 -13.86 -27.29 -15.41
C GLN A 376 -12.44 -26.99 -15.86
N LEU A 377 -11.51 -26.93 -14.92
CA LEU A 377 -10.09 -26.77 -15.23
C LEU A 377 -9.22 -27.29 -14.09
N VAL A 378 -7.98 -27.66 -14.43
CA VAL A 378 -6.92 -28.01 -13.47
C VAL A 378 -5.78 -27.03 -13.68
N ILE A 379 -5.32 -26.40 -12.61
CA ILE A 379 -4.23 -25.41 -12.60
C ILE A 379 -3.10 -25.95 -11.74
N ARG A 380 -1.90 -26.06 -12.31
CA ARG A 380 -0.73 -26.50 -11.54
C ARG A 380 -0.27 -25.41 -10.57
N PRO A 381 0.49 -25.78 -9.51
CA PRO A 381 1.12 -24.83 -8.61
C PRO A 381 1.84 -23.68 -9.33
N GLY A 382 1.50 -22.44 -8.98
CA GLY A 382 2.07 -21.21 -9.55
C GLY A 382 1.66 -20.91 -10.99
N GLU A 383 0.83 -21.73 -11.64
CA GLU A 383 0.26 -21.44 -12.95
C GLU A 383 -1.04 -20.62 -12.83
N SER A 384 -1.48 -20.04 -13.95
CA SER A 384 -2.81 -19.46 -14.08
C SER A 384 -3.50 -19.88 -15.37
N ARG A 385 -4.83 -19.84 -15.37
CA ARG A 385 -5.68 -20.16 -16.52
C ARG A 385 -6.72 -19.07 -16.73
N PRO A 386 -6.89 -18.56 -17.97
CA PRO A 386 -7.89 -17.55 -18.24
C PRO A 386 -9.29 -18.16 -18.29
N VAL A 387 -10.25 -17.49 -17.67
CA VAL A 387 -11.68 -17.77 -17.73
C VAL A 387 -12.37 -16.55 -18.34
N ILE A 388 -13.04 -16.74 -19.47
CA ILE A 388 -13.68 -15.64 -20.21
C ILE A 388 -15.18 -15.63 -19.90
N VAL A 389 -15.64 -14.53 -19.31
CA VAL A 389 -17.07 -14.28 -19.05
C VAL A 389 -17.58 -13.23 -20.04
N SER A 390 -18.72 -13.52 -20.65
CA SER A 390 -19.44 -12.60 -21.55
C SER A 390 -20.73 -12.12 -20.92
N PHE A 391 -20.96 -10.82 -20.95
CA PHE A 391 -22.16 -10.13 -20.47
C PHE A 391 -22.94 -9.53 -21.66
N THR A 392 -24.22 -9.84 -21.78
CA THR A 392 -25.13 -9.31 -22.80
C THR A 392 -26.44 -8.85 -22.14
N PRO A 393 -26.54 -7.58 -21.71
CA PRO A 393 -27.74 -7.06 -21.06
C PRO A 393 -28.90 -7.02 -22.05
N THR A 394 -30.11 -7.41 -21.64
CA THR A 394 -31.31 -7.38 -22.51
C THR A 394 -32.02 -6.02 -22.51
N TYR A 395 -31.89 -5.31 -21.40
CA TYR A 395 -32.52 -4.02 -21.10
C TYR A 395 -31.51 -3.13 -20.37
N ASP A 396 -31.71 -1.82 -20.45
CA ASP A 396 -31.02 -0.81 -19.65
C ASP A 396 -31.51 -0.87 -18.20
N THR A 397 -30.83 -1.66 -17.38
CA THR A 397 -31.17 -1.89 -15.98
C THR A 397 -29.99 -2.54 -15.29
N TYR A 398 -29.93 -2.45 -13.97
CA TYR A 398 -28.88 -3.08 -13.19
C TYR A 398 -28.97 -4.62 -13.24
N TYR A 399 -27.85 -5.27 -13.55
CA TYR A 399 -27.65 -6.71 -13.46
C TYR A 399 -26.59 -7.00 -12.40
N SER A 400 -26.77 -8.13 -11.72
CA SER A 400 -25.76 -8.70 -10.86
C SER A 400 -25.82 -10.22 -10.91
N ASP A 401 -24.67 -10.86 -10.79
CA ASP A 401 -24.51 -12.31 -10.65
C ASP A 401 -23.22 -12.60 -9.87
N ASN A 402 -23.05 -13.84 -9.42
CA ASN A 402 -21.77 -14.31 -8.88
C ASN A 402 -21.19 -15.33 -9.86
N LEU A 403 -19.95 -15.08 -10.32
CA LEU A 403 -19.14 -16.10 -10.98
C LEU A 403 -18.57 -16.99 -9.88
N THR A 404 -19.13 -18.19 -9.70
CA THR A 404 -18.74 -19.10 -8.61
C THR A 404 -17.89 -20.25 -9.15
N PHE A 405 -16.73 -20.47 -8.54
CA PHE A 405 -15.83 -21.59 -8.79
C PHE A 405 -16.01 -22.63 -7.67
N ILE A 406 -16.20 -23.90 -8.02
CA ILE A 406 -16.25 -25.01 -7.06
C ILE A 406 -14.90 -25.73 -7.11
N THR A 407 -14.13 -25.70 -6.04
CA THR A 407 -12.71 -26.07 -6.05
C THR A 407 -12.39 -27.19 -5.05
N ASN A 408 -11.18 -27.75 -5.14
CA ASN A 408 -10.57 -28.59 -4.11
C ASN A 408 -9.65 -27.80 -3.16
N ASP A 409 -9.79 -26.48 -3.15
CA ASP A 409 -9.18 -25.62 -2.16
C ASP A 409 -9.91 -25.84 -0.82
N ASP A 410 -9.17 -26.20 0.22
CA ASP A 410 -9.72 -26.73 1.47
C ASP A 410 -10.42 -25.65 2.31
N ASP A 411 -9.97 -24.39 2.25
CA ASP A 411 -10.63 -23.25 2.90
C ASP A 411 -11.43 -22.37 1.93
N GLU A 412 -11.21 -22.50 0.62
CA GLU A 412 -12.01 -21.84 -0.43
C GLU A 412 -12.75 -22.80 -1.37
N THR A 413 -13.41 -23.82 -0.82
CA THR A 413 -14.20 -24.80 -1.60
C THR A 413 -15.25 -24.19 -2.56
N GLU A 414 -15.71 -22.95 -2.28
CA GLU A 414 -16.48 -22.11 -3.18
C GLU A 414 -15.89 -20.69 -3.22
N TYR A 415 -15.29 -20.30 -4.35
CA TYR A 415 -14.79 -18.93 -4.58
C TYR A 415 -15.75 -18.16 -5.47
N PHE A 416 -15.97 -16.86 -5.22
CA PHE A 416 -16.84 -16.06 -6.09
C PHE A 416 -16.27 -14.69 -6.46
N VAL A 417 -16.50 -14.29 -7.71
CA VAL A 417 -16.33 -12.92 -8.19
C VAL A 417 -17.71 -12.30 -8.41
N GLN A 418 -17.96 -11.15 -7.78
CA GLN A 418 -19.21 -10.42 -7.99
C GLN A 418 -19.19 -9.73 -9.36
N LEU A 419 -20.17 -10.03 -10.19
CA LEU A 419 -20.35 -9.40 -11.49
C LEU A 419 -21.48 -8.39 -11.42
N ILE A 420 -21.26 -7.19 -11.95
CA ILE A 420 -22.27 -6.13 -12.04
C ILE A 420 -22.25 -5.45 -13.42
N GLY A 421 -23.30 -4.71 -13.75
CA GLY A 421 -23.33 -3.82 -14.92
C GLY A 421 -24.72 -3.63 -15.52
N GLY A 422 -24.75 -3.03 -16.72
CA GLY A 422 -25.94 -2.93 -17.57
C GLY A 422 -26.90 -1.76 -17.31
N GLU A 423 -26.65 -0.95 -16.29
CA GLU A 423 -27.34 0.33 -16.09
C GLU A 423 -26.52 1.44 -16.74
N ASN A 424 -27.16 2.26 -17.56
CA ASN A 424 -26.55 3.51 -17.99
C ASN A 424 -26.40 4.41 -16.75
N GLY A 425 -25.15 4.68 -16.35
CA GLY A 425 -24.86 5.60 -15.26
C GLY A 425 -25.36 7.02 -15.58
N VAL A 426 -25.00 7.98 -14.74
CA VAL A 426 -25.36 9.40 -14.98
C VAL A 426 -24.52 9.95 -16.14
N GLU A 427 -25.15 10.41 -17.22
CA GLU A 427 -24.50 11.08 -18.34
C GLU A 427 -24.37 12.59 -18.09
N ALA A 428 -23.39 13.21 -18.76
CA ALA A 428 -23.24 14.66 -18.74
C ALA A 428 -24.46 15.34 -19.41
N GLY A 429 -25.34 15.90 -18.59
CA GLY A 429 -26.60 16.52 -19.04
C GLY A 429 -27.84 15.98 -18.33
N ASP A 430 -27.71 14.87 -17.60
CA ASP A 430 -28.80 14.31 -16.79
C ASP A 430 -29.15 15.20 -15.59
N GLU A 431 -30.40 15.09 -15.12
CA GLU A 431 -30.84 15.76 -13.90
C GLU A 431 -30.16 15.12 -12.69
N ALA A 432 -29.22 15.83 -12.07
CA ALA A 432 -28.53 15.36 -10.88
C ALA A 432 -29.50 15.23 -9.70
N ALA A 433 -29.49 14.08 -9.03
CA ALA A 433 -30.24 13.87 -7.80
C ALA A 433 -29.80 14.88 -6.73
N ASP A 434 -30.76 15.42 -5.99
CA ASP A 434 -30.46 16.36 -4.92
C ASP A 434 -29.76 15.65 -3.77
N PHE A 435 -28.68 16.23 -3.27
CA PHE A 435 -27.88 15.67 -2.17
C PHE A 435 -27.42 16.79 -1.23
N THR A 436 -27.09 16.41 0.01
CA THR A 436 -26.53 17.34 1.01
C THR A 436 -25.17 16.83 1.47
N LEU A 437 -24.13 17.66 1.31
CA LEU A 437 -22.79 17.41 1.87
C LEU A 437 -22.57 18.29 3.10
N THR A 438 -21.82 17.77 4.07
CA THR A 438 -21.35 18.57 5.21
C THR A 438 -19.91 18.96 4.95
N ALA A 439 -19.56 20.23 5.12
CA ALA A 439 -18.16 20.66 5.03
C ALA A 439 -17.31 19.96 6.09
N LEU A 440 -16.09 19.55 5.72
CA LEU A 440 -15.18 18.84 6.62
C LEU A 440 -14.68 19.69 7.80
N PHE A 441 -14.68 21.02 7.65
CA PHE A 441 -14.08 21.97 8.60
C PHE A 441 -15.06 23.01 9.14
N GLU A 442 -16.29 22.99 8.65
CA GLU A 442 -17.36 23.88 9.10
C GLU A 442 -18.59 23.00 9.27
N ASP A 443 -19.32 23.11 10.38
CA ASP A 443 -20.61 22.42 10.63
C ASP A 443 -21.74 22.98 9.71
N VAL A 444 -21.37 23.30 8.47
CA VAL A 444 -22.17 23.89 7.41
C VAL A 444 -22.52 22.78 6.43
N LYS A 445 -23.80 22.74 6.06
CA LYS A 445 -24.32 21.80 5.08
C LYS A 445 -24.62 22.53 3.79
N TYR A 446 -24.24 21.92 2.67
CA TYR A 446 -24.51 22.39 1.33
C TYR A 446 -25.45 21.40 0.64
N THR A 447 -26.62 21.87 0.19
CA THR A 447 -27.55 21.04 -0.59
C THR A 447 -27.46 21.45 -2.05
N LEU A 448 -27.40 20.48 -2.97
CA LEU A 448 -27.25 20.77 -4.41
C LEU A 448 -28.35 21.71 -4.92
N SER A 449 -29.58 21.55 -4.44
CA SER A 449 -30.71 22.43 -4.76
C SER A 449 -30.49 23.90 -4.44
N ASP A 450 -29.60 24.21 -3.49
CA ASP A 450 -29.29 25.59 -3.09
C ASP A 450 -28.52 26.34 -4.20
N PHE A 451 -27.95 25.60 -5.15
CA PHE A 451 -27.11 26.11 -6.24
C PHE A 451 -27.78 26.03 -7.62
N ARG A 452 -29.11 25.92 -7.69
CA ARG A 452 -29.85 25.88 -8.96
C ARG A 452 -29.47 27.05 -9.88
N GLY A 453 -29.11 26.72 -11.12
CA GLY A 453 -28.71 27.71 -12.14
C GLY A 453 -27.24 28.13 -12.09
N GLN A 454 -26.44 27.55 -11.19
CA GLN A 454 -24.99 27.74 -11.14
C GLN A 454 -24.27 26.49 -11.64
N VAL A 455 -23.03 26.64 -12.14
CA VAL A 455 -22.15 25.50 -12.37
C VAL A 455 -21.58 25.08 -11.03
N VAL A 456 -21.95 23.90 -10.56
CA VAL A 456 -21.39 23.29 -9.35
C VAL A 456 -20.27 22.35 -9.76
N VAL A 457 -19.05 22.60 -9.27
CA VAL A 457 -17.93 21.67 -9.40
C VAL A 457 -17.77 20.93 -8.08
N LEU A 458 -18.09 19.64 -8.08
CA LEU A 458 -17.70 18.76 -6.98
C LEU A 458 -16.25 18.34 -7.20
N ALA A 459 -15.33 19.04 -6.55
CA ALA A 459 -13.96 18.59 -6.46
C ALA A 459 -13.84 17.61 -5.30
N ILE A 460 -13.83 16.32 -5.63
CA ILE A 460 -13.45 15.27 -4.68
C ILE A 460 -11.93 15.23 -4.72
N PHE A 461 -11.29 15.85 -3.74
CA PHE A 461 -9.85 15.78 -3.60
C PHE A 461 -9.50 14.39 -3.03
N ALA A 462 -9.07 13.48 -3.89
CA ALA A 462 -8.13 12.45 -3.45
C ALA A 462 -6.85 13.19 -3.05
N SER A 463 -6.42 13.09 -1.79
CA SER A 463 -5.18 13.73 -1.34
C SER A 463 -3.98 12.92 -1.83
N TRP A 464 -3.63 13.09 -3.11
CA TRP A 464 -2.56 12.40 -3.84
C TRP A 464 -1.38 11.94 -2.98
#